data_AF-A0A7Z9XQN4-F1
#
_entry.id   AF-A0A7Z9XQN4-F1
#
_cell.length_a   1.000
_cell.length_b   1.000
_cell.length_c   1.000
_cell.angle_alpha   90.00
_cell.angle_beta   90.00
_cell.angle_gamma   90.00
#
_symmetry.space_group_name_H-M   'P 1'
#
loop_
_entity.id
_entity.type
_entity.pdbx_description
1 polymer ?
#
loop_
_entity_poly.entity_id
_entity_poly.type
_entity_poly.pdbx_seq_one_letter_code
_entity_poly.pdbx_strand_id
1 'polypeptide(L)'
;VDLRDDNQLVGVDITDGSQDIMLFSSAGKAVRFNESAVRPMGRTAAGVRGIRLDKGQRVISLVVATEGDVLTVCENGYGKRTDISQFAVKGRGGKGLISIRTSERNGQQIGAILVDEDDEIMLITDGGTLVRTRVSDVSRMGRDTQGVKMIALSKKEKLIGIARIEMLDEDGENETPEP
;
A
#
# COMPACT_ATOMS: atom_id res chain seq x y z
N VAL A 1 14.11 -0.22 18.71
CA VAL A 1 14.33 -0.99 17.46
C VAL A 1 15.79 -0.88 17.15
N ASP A 2 16.48 -1.99 16.91
CA ASP A 2 17.86 -1.99 16.43
C ASP A 2 17.82 -2.00 14.90
N LEU A 3 18.15 -0.86 14.28
CA LEU A 3 18.18 -0.68 12.83
C LEU A 3 19.63 -0.51 12.38
N ARG A 4 19.97 -1.14 11.26
CA ARG A 4 21.25 -0.91 10.57
C ARG A 4 21.23 0.46 9.92
N ASP A 5 22.40 1.07 9.75
CA ASP A 5 22.57 2.41 9.17
C ASP A 5 21.95 2.56 7.76
N ASP A 6 21.83 1.47 7.02
CA ASP A 6 21.24 1.41 5.68
C ASP A 6 19.72 1.08 5.69
N ASN A 7 19.07 1.04 6.84
CA ASN A 7 17.67 0.61 7.00
C ASN A 7 16.81 1.69 7.67
N GLN A 8 15.54 1.73 7.29
CA GLN A 8 14.54 2.66 7.81
C GLN A 8 13.26 1.90 8.14
N LEU A 9 12.50 2.41 9.12
CA LEU A 9 11.17 1.91 9.45
C LEU A 9 10.17 2.46 8.43
N VAL A 10 9.52 1.58 7.66
CA VAL A 10 8.61 1.96 6.56
C VAL A 10 7.15 2.02 6.99
N GLY A 11 6.74 1.14 7.90
CA GLY A 11 5.36 1.07 8.40
C GLY A 11 5.31 0.34 9.73
N VAL A 12 4.31 0.70 10.53
CA VAL A 12 3.95 0.09 11.82
C VAL A 12 2.45 -0.01 11.84
N ASP A 13 1.93 -1.11 12.34
CA ASP A 13 0.50 -1.36 12.48
C ASP A 13 0.25 -2.23 13.72
N ILE A 14 -0.99 -2.28 14.20
CA ILE A 14 -1.40 -3.08 15.35
C ILE A 14 -2.01 -4.39 14.86
N THR A 15 -1.70 -5.49 15.54
CA THR A 15 -2.11 -6.85 15.16
C THR A 15 -2.59 -7.64 16.37
N ASP A 16 -3.47 -8.63 16.14
CA ASP A 16 -4.15 -9.39 17.19
C ASP A 16 -3.58 -10.80 17.46
N GLY A 17 -2.65 -11.27 16.64
CA GLY A 17 -2.06 -12.61 16.68
C GLY A 17 -2.58 -13.58 15.62
N SER A 18 -3.63 -13.21 14.88
CA SER A 18 -4.29 -14.04 13.87
C SER A 18 -4.23 -13.49 12.44
N GLN A 19 -3.83 -12.23 12.24
CA GLN A 19 -3.97 -11.52 10.97
C GLN A 19 -2.89 -11.86 9.95
N ASP A 20 -3.17 -11.60 8.67
CA ASP A 20 -2.21 -11.71 7.60
C ASP A 20 -1.49 -10.37 7.37
N ILE A 21 -0.16 -10.42 7.30
CA ILE A 21 0.69 -9.25 7.01
C ILE A 21 1.07 -9.24 5.54
N MET A 22 0.88 -8.09 4.90
CA MET A 22 1.31 -7.82 3.55
C MET A 22 2.45 -6.82 3.51
N LEU A 23 3.47 -7.10 2.68
CA LEU A 23 4.59 -6.19 2.44
C LEU A 23 4.77 -5.99 0.93
N PHE A 24 4.85 -4.72 0.52
CA PHE A 24 4.99 -4.32 -0.88
C PHE A 24 6.38 -3.76 -1.14
N SER A 25 6.94 -4.01 -2.33
CA SER A 25 8.24 -3.49 -2.75
C SER A 25 8.16 -2.55 -3.94
N SER A 26 9.16 -1.69 -4.08
CA SER A 26 9.27 -0.73 -5.19
C SER A 26 9.31 -1.37 -6.59
N ALA A 27 9.59 -2.68 -6.67
CA ALA A 27 9.61 -3.47 -7.90
C ALA A 27 8.27 -4.17 -8.22
N GLY A 28 7.16 -3.69 -7.65
CA GLY A 28 5.83 -4.23 -7.94
C GLY A 28 5.62 -5.63 -7.38
N LYS A 29 6.25 -5.99 -6.25
CA LYS A 29 6.10 -7.30 -5.59
C LYS A 29 5.35 -7.18 -4.27
N ALA A 30 4.56 -8.19 -3.94
CA ALA A 30 3.87 -8.32 -2.67
C ALA A 30 4.05 -9.72 -2.08
N VAL A 31 4.36 -9.82 -0.78
CA VAL A 31 4.15 -11.05 0.01
C VAL A 31 2.92 -10.87 0.89
N ARG A 32 2.21 -11.97 1.18
CA ARG A 32 1.19 -12.08 2.22
C ARG A 32 1.51 -13.32 3.04
N PHE A 33 1.63 -13.19 4.36
CA PHE A 33 1.91 -14.29 5.28
C PHE A 33 1.21 -14.04 6.61
N ASN A 34 0.75 -15.11 7.27
CA ASN A 34 0.12 -14.98 8.58
C ASN A 34 1.14 -14.54 9.65
N GLU A 35 0.74 -13.64 10.55
CA GLU A 35 1.63 -13.03 11.54
C GLU A 35 2.25 -14.06 12.50
N SER A 36 1.57 -15.18 12.77
CA SER A 36 2.09 -16.30 13.56
C SER A 36 3.42 -16.88 13.03
N ALA A 37 3.76 -16.62 11.76
CA ALA A 37 5.07 -16.92 11.19
C ALA A 37 6.20 -15.99 11.71
N VAL A 38 5.90 -15.01 12.56
CA VAL A 38 6.81 -14.10 13.25
C VAL A 38 6.63 -14.28 14.76
N ARG A 39 7.63 -14.85 15.43
CA ARG A 39 7.62 -14.92 16.90
C ARG A 39 7.68 -13.49 17.51
N PRO A 40 6.99 -13.23 18.63
CA PRO A 40 7.21 -12.03 19.43
C PRO A 40 8.68 -11.88 19.84
N MET A 41 9.18 -10.65 19.88
CA MET A 41 10.58 -10.32 20.20
C MET A 41 10.66 -9.02 21.00
N GLY A 42 11.72 -8.87 21.80
CA GLY A 42 11.97 -7.64 22.56
C GLY A 42 12.31 -6.44 21.68
N ARG A 43 12.13 -5.22 22.22
CA ARG A 43 12.29 -3.93 21.50
C ARG A 43 13.69 -3.65 20.91
N THR A 44 14.69 -4.42 21.35
CA THR A 44 16.09 -4.38 20.91
C THR A 44 16.43 -5.40 19.83
N ALA A 45 15.49 -6.25 19.40
CA ALA A 45 15.75 -7.20 18.33
C ALA A 45 15.76 -6.51 16.96
N ALA A 46 16.65 -6.99 16.07
CA ALA A 46 16.74 -6.55 14.67
C ALA A 46 15.62 -7.10 13.75
N GLY A 47 14.62 -7.80 14.31
CA GLY A 47 13.49 -8.37 13.57
C GLY A 47 13.82 -9.63 12.74
N VAL A 48 12.92 -9.97 11.81
CA VAL A 48 13.05 -11.12 10.89
C VAL A 48 12.63 -10.74 9.47
N ARG A 49 13.25 -11.37 8.45
CA ARG A 49 12.99 -11.05 7.03
C ARG A 49 11.54 -11.31 6.63
N GLY A 50 10.76 -10.25 6.37
CA GLY A 50 9.41 -10.33 5.84
C GLY A 50 9.34 -10.69 4.34
N ILE A 51 10.10 -9.97 3.51
CA ILE A 51 10.19 -10.17 2.04
C ILE A 51 11.66 -10.28 1.62
N ARG A 52 11.95 -11.02 0.54
CA ARG A 52 13.26 -11.04 -0.13
C ARG A 52 13.27 -10.07 -1.30
N LEU A 53 14.13 -9.06 -1.18
CA LEU A 53 14.36 -8.03 -2.18
C LEU A 53 15.60 -8.37 -3.02
N ASP A 54 15.59 -7.98 -4.30
CA ASP A 54 16.79 -7.94 -5.14
C ASP A 54 17.50 -6.58 -5.01
N LYS A 55 18.73 -6.45 -5.52
CA LYS A 55 19.56 -5.24 -5.35
C LYS A 55 18.84 -3.97 -5.84
N GLY A 56 18.81 -2.93 -5.00
CA GLY A 56 18.18 -1.64 -5.31
C GLY A 56 16.66 -1.59 -5.07
N GLN A 57 16.03 -2.71 -4.72
CA GLN A 57 14.63 -2.73 -4.31
C GLN A 57 14.51 -2.41 -2.81
N ARG A 58 13.40 -1.78 -2.41
CA ARG A 58 13.06 -1.46 -1.02
C ARG A 58 11.62 -1.87 -0.71
N VAL A 59 11.31 -2.11 0.57
CA VAL A 59 9.91 -2.12 1.04
C VAL A 59 9.37 -0.70 0.92
N ILE A 60 8.11 -0.55 0.50
CA ILE A 60 7.44 0.74 0.34
C ILE A 60 6.14 0.86 1.14
N SER A 61 5.58 -0.26 1.59
CA SER A 61 4.36 -0.29 2.39
C SER A 61 4.24 -1.60 3.17
N LEU A 62 3.62 -1.51 4.34
CA LEU A 62 3.11 -2.60 5.16
C LEU A 62 1.59 -2.41 5.23
N VAL A 63 0.83 -3.50 5.09
CA VAL A 63 -0.62 -3.53 5.23
C VAL A 63 -1.00 -4.75 6.08
N VAL A 64 -1.80 -4.55 7.13
CA VAL A 64 -2.53 -5.63 7.78
C VAL A 64 -3.76 -5.95 6.93
N ALA A 65 -3.93 -7.22 6.55
CA ALA A 65 -4.94 -7.61 5.58
C ALA A 65 -6.30 -7.89 6.23
N THR A 66 -7.23 -6.94 6.08
CA THR A 66 -8.67 -7.13 6.29
C THR A 66 -9.37 -7.37 4.94
N GLU A 67 -10.70 -7.23 4.89
CA GLU A 67 -11.44 -7.14 3.62
C GLU A 67 -11.11 -5.81 2.90
N GLY A 68 -11.52 -5.69 1.62
CA GLY A 68 -11.28 -4.51 0.78
C GLY A 68 -10.35 -4.74 -0.43
N ASP A 69 -9.99 -3.64 -1.09
CA ASP A 69 -9.11 -3.63 -2.26
C ASP A 69 -7.73 -3.07 -1.90
N VAL A 70 -6.66 -3.69 -2.42
CA VAL A 70 -5.32 -3.07 -2.38
C VAL A 70 -5.20 -2.09 -3.54
N LEU A 71 -5.13 -0.80 -3.25
CA LEU A 71 -4.85 0.24 -4.23
C LEU A 71 -3.34 0.45 -4.34
N THR A 72 -2.81 0.26 -5.55
CA THR A 72 -1.38 0.35 -5.87
C THR A 72 -1.11 1.50 -6.84
N VAL A 73 -0.03 2.24 -6.60
CA VAL A 73 0.40 3.38 -7.44
C VAL A 73 1.89 3.37 -7.74
N CYS A 74 2.25 3.86 -8.92
CA CYS A 74 3.61 4.01 -9.43
C CYS A 74 3.97 5.48 -9.68
N GLU A 75 5.28 5.78 -9.67
CA GLU A 75 5.82 7.15 -9.74
C GLU A 75 5.38 7.96 -10.98
N ASN A 76 5.07 7.33 -12.12
CA ASN A 76 4.60 8.03 -13.32
C ASN A 76 3.06 8.23 -13.36
N GLY A 77 2.38 8.16 -12.23
CA GLY A 77 0.94 8.45 -12.13
C GLY A 77 0.02 7.33 -12.64
N TYR A 78 0.52 6.08 -12.65
CA TYR A 78 -0.26 4.89 -12.99
C TYR A 78 -0.64 4.09 -11.74
N GLY A 79 -1.81 3.49 -11.73
CA GLY A 79 -2.31 2.73 -10.58
C GLY A 79 -3.52 1.86 -10.89
N LYS A 80 -3.99 1.12 -9.89
CA LYS A 80 -5.19 0.27 -9.93
C LYS A 80 -5.58 -0.21 -8.54
N ARG A 81 -6.85 -0.57 -8.38
CA ARG A 81 -7.33 -1.41 -7.27
C ARG A 81 -7.18 -2.89 -7.63
N THR A 82 -6.89 -3.73 -6.65
CA THR A 82 -6.88 -5.19 -6.80
C THR A 82 -7.37 -5.84 -5.52
N ASP A 83 -8.42 -6.65 -5.65
CA ASP A 83 -9.00 -7.45 -4.57
C ASP A 83 -7.93 -8.21 -3.76
N ILE A 84 -7.99 -8.05 -2.43
CA ILE A 84 -6.98 -8.58 -1.51
C ILE A 84 -6.92 -10.12 -1.51
N SER A 85 -8.00 -10.81 -1.87
CA SER A 85 -8.03 -12.28 -2.01
C SER A 85 -7.14 -12.79 -3.15
N GLN A 86 -6.88 -11.96 -4.18
CA GLN A 86 -5.96 -12.33 -5.26
C GLN A 86 -4.54 -12.53 -4.75
N PHE A 87 -4.16 -11.89 -3.64
CA PHE A 87 -2.87 -12.06 -2.98
C PHE A 87 -2.90 -13.29 -2.08
N ALA A 88 -2.69 -14.47 -2.68
CA ALA A 88 -2.65 -15.72 -1.94
C ALA A 88 -1.59 -15.72 -0.82
N VAL A 89 -1.98 -16.20 0.37
CA VAL A 89 -1.09 -16.43 1.51
C VAL A 89 0.02 -17.41 1.12
N LYS A 90 1.27 -17.06 1.44
CA LYS A 90 2.49 -17.87 1.22
C LYS A 90 3.45 -17.72 2.40
N GLY A 91 4.56 -18.46 2.36
CA GLY A 91 5.60 -18.35 3.37
C GLY A 91 6.30 -16.98 3.38
N ARG A 92 6.55 -16.47 4.59
CA ARG A 92 7.35 -15.27 4.87
C ARG A 92 8.78 -15.42 4.33
N GLY A 93 9.37 -14.34 3.81
CA GLY A 93 10.75 -14.28 3.34
C GLY A 93 11.00 -14.71 1.89
N GLY A 94 9.93 -15.03 1.13
CA GLY A 94 9.99 -15.23 -0.32
C GLY A 94 10.09 -13.91 -1.12
N LYS A 95 10.21 -14.00 -2.44
CA LYS A 95 10.22 -12.82 -3.35
C LYS A 95 8.83 -12.16 -3.56
N GLY A 96 7.76 -12.85 -3.17
CA GLY A 96 6.40 -12.39 -3.41
C GLY A 96 5.90 -12.57 -4.84
N LEU A 97 4.62 -12.25 -5.02
CA LEU A 97 3.87 -12.29 -6.26
C LEU A 97 3.91 -10.89 -6.93
N ILE A 98 3.67 -10.79 -8.24
CA ILE A 98 3.57 -9.48 -8.92
C ILE A 98 2.30 -8.77 -8.44
N SER A 99 2.44 -7.63 -7.77
CA SER A 99 1.37 -6.74 -7.30
C SER A 99 0.87 -5.79 -8.40
N ILE A 100 1.82 -5.27 -9.20
CA ILE A 100 1.61 -4.40 -10.36
C ILE A 100 2.83 -4.55 -11.27
N ARG A 101 2.63 -4.50 -12.60
CA ARG A 101 3.74 -4.55 -13.56
C ARG A 101 4.42 -3.18 -13.68
N THR A 102 5.49 -2.98 -12.93
CA THR A 102 6.43 -1.86 -13.14
C THR A 102 7.07 -1.97 -14.54
N SER A 103 7.22 -0.84 -15.21
CA SER A 103 7.79 -0.71 -16.58
C SER A 103 8.29 0.72 -16.76
N GLU A 104 8.97 1.04 -17.87
CA GLU A 104 9.34 2.43 -18.17
C GLU A 104 8.14 3.38 -18.20
N ARG A 105 6.98 2.90 -18.66
CA ARG A 105 5.70 3.63 -18.65
C ARG A 105 5.26 3.98 -17.22
N ASN A 106 5.31 3.00 -16.33
CA ASN A 106 4.79 3.10 -14.96
C ASN A 106 5.79 3.74 -13.98
N GLY A 107 7.08 3.46 -14.16
CA GLY A 107 8.11 3.61 -13.14
C GLY A 107 7.99 2.57 -12.02
N GLN A 108 8.71 2.81 -10.91
CA GLN A 108 8.65 2.04 -9.67
C GLN A 108 7.28 2.16 -8.99
N GLN A 109 6.88 1.14 -8.23
CA GLN A 109 5.77 1.26 -7.29
C GLN A 109 6.19 2.16 -6.13
N ILE A 110 5.35 3.15 -5.78
CA ILE A 110 5.62 4.11 -4.69
C ILE A 110 4.64 3.94 -3.52
N GLY A 111 3.46 3.36 -3.76
CA GLY A 111 2.44 3.16 -2.73
C GLY A 111 1.66 1.87 -2.89
N ALA A 112 1.22 1.34 -1.75
CA ALA A 112 0.17 0.34 -1.62
C ALA A 112 -0.60 0.66 -0.34
N ILE A 113 -1.91 0.80 -0.42
CA ILE A 113 -2.81 1.02 0.73
C ILE A 113 -4.02 0.12 0.60
N LEU A 114 -4.59 -0.28 1.74
CA LEU A 114 -5.88 -0.97 1.79
C LEU A 114 -6.98 0.09 1.80
N VAL A 115 -7.95 -0.07 0.91
CA VAL A 115 -9.05 0.88 0.72
C VAL A 115 -10.37 0.16 0.49
N ASP A 116 -11.42 0.83 0.92
CA ASP A 116 -12.83 0.48 0.75
C ASP A 116 -13.43 1.30 -0.40
N GLU A 117 -14.55 0.90 -0.99
CA GLU A 117 -15.04 1.51 -2.24
C GLU A 117 -15.45 2.99 -2.08
N ASP A 118 -15.93 3.35 -0.88
CA ASP A 118 -16.41 4.68 -0.54
C ASP A 118 -15.29 5.65 -0.11
N ASP A 119 -14.09 5.15 0.18
CA ASP A 119 -12.92 5.98 0.50
C ASP A 119 -12.62 7.01 -0.60
N GLU A 120 -11.85 8.03 -0.23
CA GLU A 120 -11.13 8.86 -1.18
C GLU A 120 -9.62 8.72 -0.99
N ILE A 121 -8.85 9.07 -2.01
CA ILE A 121 -7.38 9.10 -1.95
C ILE A 121 -6.85 10.46 -2.36
N MET A 122 -5.75 10.86 -1.72
CA MET A 122 -4.94 12.01 -2.11
C MET A 122 -3.67 11.52 -2.80
N LEU A 123 -3.48 11.91 -4.05
CA LEU A 123 -2.26 11.71 -4.84
C LEU A 123 -1.36 12.94 -4.71
N ILE A 124 -0.08 12.73 -4.37
CA ILE A 124 0.86 13.81 -4.02
C ILE A 124 2.08 13.76 -4.94
N THR A 125 2.37 14.85 -5.64
CA THR A 125 3.55 14.96 -6.53
C THR A 125 4.72 15.70 -5.89
N ASP A 126 5.93 15.49 -6.44
CA ASP A 126 7.13 16.28 -6.09
C ASP A 126 7.04 17.76 -6.51
N GLY A 127 6.14 18.09 -7.44
CA GLY A 127 5.76 19.46 -7.79
C GLY A 127 4.82 20.13 -6.78
N GLY A 128 4.34 19.40 -5.76
CA GLY A 128 3.34 19.90 -4.80
C GLY A 128 1.90 19.84 -5.30
N THR A 129 1.64 19.20 -6.44
CA THR A 129 0.28 18.97 -6.94
C THR A 129 -0.41 17.93 -6.05
N LEU A 130 -1.61 18.29 -5.58
CA LEU A 130 -2.50 17.43 -4.79
C LEU A 130 -3.75 17.12 -5.61
N VAL A 131 -4.05 15.83 -5.82
CA VAL A 131 -5.26 15.39 -6.52
C VAL A 131 -6.04 14.42 -5.64
N ARG A 132 -7.26 14.85 -5.28
CA ARG A 132 -8.25 14.02 -4.57
C ARG A 132 -9.05 13.21 -5.60
N THR A 133 -9.29 11.93 -5.34
CA THR A 133 -10.03 11.03 -6.25
C THR A 133 -10.77 9.98 -5.43
N ARG A 134 -12.01 9.64 -5.80
CA ARG A 134 -12.74 8.57 -5.12
C ARG A 134 -12.13 7.22 -5.42
N VAL A 135 -12.15 6.31 -4.46
CA VAL A 135 -11.62 4.95 -4.66
C VAL A 135 -12.49 4.19 -5.66
N SER A 136 -13.81 4.38 -5.64
CA SER A 136 -14.76 3.92 -6.66
C SER A 136 -14.37 4.28 -8.11
N ASP A 137 -13.87 5.49 -8.38
CA ASP A 137 -13.42 5.93 -9.72
C ASP A 137 -12.16 5.18 -10.21
N VAL A 138 -11.42 4.52 -9.31
CA VAL A 138 -10.17 3.81 -9.64
C VAL A 138 -10.48 2.43 -10.22
N SER A 139 -9.97 2.13 -11.40
CA SER A 139 -10.21 0.84 -12.06
C SER A 139 -9.73 -0.36 -11.22
N ARG A 140 -10.67 -1.25 -10.91
CA ARG A 140 -10.43 -2.56 -10.28
C ARG A 140 -9.93 -3.54 -11.33
N MET A 141 -8.73 -4.10 -11.12
CA MET A 141 -8.02 -4.91 -12.11
C MET A 141 -7.27 -6.06 -11.46
N GLY A 142 -6.98 -7.09 -12.27
CA GLY A 142 -6.16 -8.23 -11.84
C GLY A 142 -4.76 -7.82 -11.36
N ARG A 143 -4.19 -8.61 -10.46
CA ARG A 143 -2.91 -8.31 -9.82
C ARG A 143 -1.75 -8.14 -10.81
N ASP A 144 -1.58 -9.05 -11.76
CA ASP A 144 -0.48 -9.04 -12.75
C ASP A 144 -0.78 -8.15 -13.98
N THR A 145 -1.12 -6.88 -13.74
CA THR A 145 -1.43 -5.89 -14.78
C THR A 145 -0.65 -4.58 -14.54
N GLN A 146 -0.60 -3.70 -15.55
CA GLN A 146 0.07 -2.39 -15.45
C GLN A 146 -0.82 -1.27 -14.85
N GLY A 147 -2.11 -1.52 -14.64
CA GLY A 147 -3.06 -0.48 -14.24
C GLY A 147 -3.33 0.60 -15.30
N VAL A 148 -4.13 1.59 -14.90
CA VAL A 148 -4.57 2.74 -15.69
C VAL A 148 -3.83 4.01 -15.26
N LYS A 149 -3.99 5.11 -16.01
CA LYS A 149 -3.48 6.43 -15.58
C LYS A 149 -4.44 7.00 -14.54
N MET A 150 -3.91 7.34 -13.36
CA MET A 150 -4.62 7.99 -12.27
C MET A 150 -4.55 9.51 -12.38
N ILE A 151 -3.39 10.03 -12.77
CA ILE A 151 -3.08 11.45 -12.83
C ILE A 151 -2.25 11.76 -14.07
N ALA A 152 -2.50 12.91 -14.70
CA ALA A 152 -1.66 13.43 -15.77
C ALA A 152 -0.54 14.29 -15.16
N LEU A 153 0.66 13.72 -15.07
CA LEU A 153 1.86 14.42 -14.59
C LEU A 153 2.52 15.25 -15.71
N SER A 154 3.16 16.35 -15.35
CA SER A 154 4.03 17.10 -16.25
C SER A 154 5.35 16.33 -16.52
N LYS A 155 6.08 16.68 -17.60
CA LYS A 155 7.23 15.88 -18.11
C LYS A 155 8.40 15.64 -17.14
N LYS A 156 8.45 16.31 -15.98
CA LYS A 156 9.51 16.19 -14.96
C LYS A 156 8.98 15.85 -13.56
N GLU A 157 7.67 15.72 -13.42
CA GLU A 157 6.98 15.57 -12.15
C GLU A 157 6.67 14.10 -11.90
N LYS A 158 6.76 13.69 -10.64
CA LYS A 158 6.53 12.31 -10.19
C LYS A 158 5.54 12.29 -9.04
N LEU A 159 4.75 11.23 -9.00
CA LEU A 159 3.99 10.86 -7.82
C LEU A 159 4.96 10.35 -6.74
N ILE A 160 5.00 11.02 -5.59
CA ILE A 160 5.86 10.67 -4.45
C ILE A 160 5.08 10.11 -3.27
N GLY A 161 3.77 10.33 -3.20
CA GLY A 161 2.94 9.88 -2.09
C GLY A 161 1.51 9.58 -2.49
N ILE A 162 0.88 8.76 -1.65
CA ILE A 162 -0.56 8.53 -1.63
C ILE A 162 -1.02 8.50 -0.16
N ALA A 163 -2.17 9.08 0.13
CA ALA A 163 -2.84 8.96 1.43
C ALA A 163 -4.29 8.51 1.23
N ARG A 164 -4.77 7.61 2.10
CA ARG A 164 -6.21 7.30 2.24
C ARG A 164 -6.88 8.45 2.98
N ILE A 165 -8.08 8.80 2.55
CA ILE A 165 -9.03 9.65 3.26
C ILE A 165 -10.24 8.75 3.50
N GLU A 166 -10.35 8.24 4.71
CA GLU A 166 -11.49 7.46 5.15
C GLU A 166 -12.74 8.35 5.18
N MET A 167 -13.83 7.87 4.59
CA MET A 167 -15.12 8.53 4.75
C MET A 167 -15.67 8.19 6.13
N LEU A 168 -15.89 9.22 6.94
CA LEU A 168 -16.66 9.08 8.17
C LEU A 168 -18.14 9.02 7.80
N ASP A 169 -18.87 8.05 8.37
CA ASP A 169 -20.32 8.02 8.28
C ASP A 169 -20.92 9.32 8.85
N GLU A 170 -21.82 9.99 8.11
CA GLU A 170 -22.51 11.21 8.55
C GLU A 170 -23.64 10.92 9.57
N ASP A 171 -23.34 10.12 10.61
CA ASP A 171 -24.25 9.84 11.73
C ASP A 171 -23.81 10.64 12.97
N GLY A 172 -24.18 11.92 13.07
CA GLY A 172 -23.71 12.75 14.22
C GLY A 172 -24.35 14.10 14.53
N GLU A 173 -24.95 14.84 13.60
CA GLU A 173 -25.52 16.18 13.90
C GLU A 173 -26.95 16.39 13.37
N ASN A 174 -27.90 15.83 14.10
CA ASN A 174 -29.26 16.39 14.21
C ASN A 174 -29.55 16.67 15.70
N GLU A 175 -28.78 17.59 16.29
CA GLU A 175 -29.21 18.24 17.53
C GLU A 175 -30.48 19.04 17.24
N THR A 176 -31.63 18.42 17.51
CA THR A 176 -32.91 19.13 17.55
C THR A 176 -32.82 20.20 18.63
N PRO A 177 -32.95 21.50 18.34
CA PRO A 177 -32.94 22.51 19.39
C PRO A 177 -34.18 22.30 20.28
N GLU A 178 -33.95 22.01 21.57
CA GLU A 178 -35.03 21.95 22.55
C GLU A 178 -35.70 23.34 22.72
N PRO A 179 -37.01 23.38 23.02
CA PRO A 179 -37.85 24.58 22.91
C PRO A 179 -37.70 25.62 24.04
#